data_AF-R8BB94-F1
#
_entry.id   AF-R8BB94-F1
#
_cell.length_a   1.000
_cell.length_b   1.000
_cell.length_c   1.000
_cell.angle_alpha   90.00
_cell.angle_beta   90.00
_cell.angle_gamma   90.00
#
_symmetry.space_group_name_H-M   'P 1'
#
loop_
_entity.id
_entity.type
_entity.pdbx_description
1 polymer ?
#
loop_
_entity_poly.entity_id
_entity_poly.type
_entity_poly.pdbx_seq_one_letter_code
_entity_poly.pdbx_strand_id
1 'polypeptide(L)'
;MVRYWTRYKKKDYDRPIYSVLGHADGLLFCAGTTIYWEILDDVEKKLKPMKQYELSSPATSLRVVNGKILALTTKDSLEIIDFGTDQTSGQMQLSHSDPVSRRALHMMEIAGDVEGTPESSVVLLCDIYCGIAGLWVPWRQPNRDCEVLFEADLPASIRKFRRGRTAPGWLQAQRRPQFGLIPSTIDGAEIFGMGIDGSLQHFALLNMEVWRLLRFIQNIACESPLFSLYQHNTGADDDFDPEPRVTRDLEMHVNGDLLQRISAKRALEQLLNKPSHISRYIELIDEIDDGRCTADFEGEPGEMKEQYLELGYDILDYFLAPVL
;
A
#
# COMPACT_ATOMS: atom_id res chain seq x y z
N MET A 1 24.87 14.00 29.21
CA MET A 1 24.69 12.73 29.93
C MET A 1 23.20 12.59 30.24
N VAL A 2 22.45 11.81 29.46
CA VAL A 2 21.02 11.59 29.72
C VAL A 2 20.93 10.57 30.86
N ARG A 3 20.40 10.98 32.02
CA ARG A 3 20.13 10.09 33.15
C ARG A 3 18.76 9.46 32.97
N TYR A 4 18.72 8.16 32.72
CA TYR A 4 17.48 7.38 32.70
C TYR A 4 17.17 6.90 34.13
N TRP A 5 15.90 6.99 34.55
CA TRP A 5 15.42 6.38 35.80
C TRP A 5 14.14 5.59 35.54
N THR A 6 14.01 4.42 36.15
CA THR A 6 12.82 3.57 36.02
C THR A 6 11.74 4.07 36.96
N ARG A 7 10.60 4.53 36.41
CA ARG A 7 9.44 4.94 37.21
C ARG A 7 8.60 3.75 37.68
N TYR A 8 8.40 2.77 36.82
CA TYR A 8 7.54 1.61 37.08
C TYR A 8 8.06 0.40 36.30
N LYS A 9 8.06 -0.78 36.94
CA LYS A 9 8.40 -2.06 36.31
C LYS A 9 7.45 -3.12 36.83
N LYS A 10 6.64 -3.68 35.93
CA LYS A 10 5.76 -4.82 36.20
C LYS A 10 6.49 -6.10 35.83
N LYS A 11 6.41 -7.13 36.68
CA LYS A 11 7.08 -8.43 36.47
C LYS A 11 6.07 -9.58 36.38
N ASP A 12 4.79 -9.27 36.28
CA ASP A 12 3.69 -10.21 36.52
C ASP A 12 3.36 -11.07 35.28
N TYR A 13 4.15 -10.96 34.21
CA TYR A 13 3.95 -11.69 32.96
C TYR A 13 5.10 -12.69 32.75
N ASP A 14 4.76 -13.97 32.76
CA ASP A 14 5.69 -15.07 32.49
C ASP A 14 5.90 -15.31 30.98
N ARG A 15 5.22 -14.53 30.13
CA ARG A 15 5.28 -14.60 28.67
C ARG A 15 5.99 -13.38 28.09
N PRO A 16 6.70 -13.53 26.96
CA PRO A 16 7.37 -12.41 26.30
C PRO A 16 6.36 -11.38 25.80
N ILE A 17 6.71 -10.10 25.92
CA ILE A 17 5.94 -8.98 25.36
C ILE A 17 6.39 -8.76 23.92
N TYR A 18 5.47 -8.96 22.96
CA TYR A 18 5.77 -8.85 21.52
C TYR A 18 5.54 -7.45 20.96
N SER A 19 4.57 -6.73 21.50
CA SER A 19 4.19 -5.40 21.03
C SER A 19 3.60 -4.56 22.17
N VAL A 20 3.79 -3.24 22.08
CA VAL A 20 3.28 -2.25 23.05
C VAL A 20 2.85 -1.00 22.29
N LEU A 21 1.72 -0.44 22.67
CA LEU A 21 1.12 0.77 22.13
C LEU A 21 0.55 1.60 23.28
N GLY A 22 0.89 2.89 23.35
CA GLY A 22 0.21 3.84 24.23
C GLY A 22 -1.13 4.25 23.60
N HIS A 23 -2.20 4.24 24.38
CA HIS A 23 -3.52 4.66 23.91
C HIS A 23 -4.31 5.34 25.04
N ALA A 24 -4.74 6.58 24.79
CA ALA A 24 -5.37 7.45 25.79
C ALA A 24 -4.56 7.46 27.10
N ASP A 25 -5.20 7.17 28.24
CA ASP A 25 -4.57 7.14 29.57
C ASP A 25 -3.98 5.76 29.91
N GLY A 26 -3.78 4.90 28.91
CA GLY A 26 -3.43 3.50 29.11
C GLY A 26 -2.37 2.94 28.17
N LEU A 27 -2.13 1.64 28.33
CA LEU A 27 -1.25 0.83 27.50
C LEU A 27 -2.02 -0.36 26.95
N LEU A 28 -1.84 -0.59 25.65
CA LEU A 28 -2.20 -1.82 24.96
C LEU A 28 -0.92 -2.59 24.68
N PHE A 29 -0.85 -3.86 25.06
CA PHE A 29 0.31 -4.69 24.76
C PHE A 29 -0.07 -6.14 24.58
N CYS A 30 0.72 -6.87 23.79
CA CYS A 30 0.57 -8.30 23.63
C CYS A 30 1.66 -9.03 24.40
N ALA A 31 1.28 -9.90 25.34
CA ALA A 31 2.21 -10.80 26.03
C ALA A 31 1.81 -12.26 25.75
N GLY A 32 2.73 -13.03 25.15
CA GLY A 32 2.39 -14.33 24.59
C GLY A 32 1.39 -14.19 23.44
N THR A 33 0.20 -14.76 23.60
CA THR A 33 -0.93 -14.70 22.67
C THR A 33 -2.06 -13.80 23.16
N THR A 34 -1.93 -13.20 24.35
CA THR A 34 -2.98 -12.38 24.94
C THR A 34 -2.67 -10.89 24.74
N ILE A 35 -3.64 -10.14 24.22
CA ILE A 35 -3.65 -8.67 24.26
C ILE A 35 -4.22 -8.22 25.59
N TYR A 36 -3.51 -7.33 26.27
CA TYR A 36 -3.93 -6.68 27.49
C TYR A 36 -4.17 -5.19 27.24
N TRP A 37 -5.25 -4.68 27.80
CA TRP A 37 -5.49 -3.25 27.94
C TRP A 37 -5.44 -2.88 29.42
N GLU A 38 -4.51 -2.00 29.77
CA GLU A 38 -4.38 -1.46 31.11
C GLU A 38 -4.53 0.06 31.08
N ILE A 39 -5.20 0.60 32.08
CA ILE A 39 -5.42 2.04 32.23
C ILE A 39 -4.62 2.53 33.44
N LEU A 40 -4.02 3.70 33.34
CA LEU A 40 -3.35 4.35 34.45
C LEU A 40 -4.39 4.83 35.46
N ASP A 41 -4.32 4.29 36.67
CA ASP A 41 -5.03 4.86 37.81
C ASP A 41 -4.25 6.08 38.30
N ASP A 42 -4.83 7.28 38.15
CA ASP A 42 -4.19 8.54 38.55
C ASP A 42 -3.99 8.68 40.06
N VAL A 43 -4.82 8.00 40.86
CA VAL A 43 -4.74 8.01 42.33
C VAL A 43 -3.61 7.11 42.79
N GLU A 44 -3.57 5.87 42.30
CA GLU A 44 -2.54 4.89 42.69
C GLU A 44 -1.23 5.04 41.90
N LYS A 45 -1.24 5.81 40.81
CA LYS A 45 -0.14 5.94 39.83
C LYS A 45 0.36 4.59 39.33
N LYS A 46 -0.57 3.65 39.11
CA LYS A 46 -0.33 2.27 38.68
C LYS A 46 -1.24 1.90 37.53
N LEU A 47 -0.75 1.03 36.65
CA LEU A 47 -1.55 0.46 35.57
C LEU A 47 -2.43 -0.66 36.12
N LYS A 48 -3.75 -0.51 35.97
CA LYS A 48 -4.75 -1.51 36.36
C LYS A 48 -5.26 -2.25 35.11
N PRO A 49 -5.40 -3.59 35.18
CA PRO A 49 -5.92 -4.37 34.08
C PRO A 49 -7.39 -4.02 33.85
N MET A 50 -7.75 -3.73 32.60
CA MET A 50 -9.11 -3.36 32.23
C MET A 50 -9.78 -4.46 31.40
N LYS A 51 -9.17 -4.85 30.27
CA LYS A 51 -9.70 -5.91 29.39
C LYS A 51 -8.55 -6.75 28.83
N GLN A 52 -8.87 -7.97 28.39
CA GLN A 52 -7.94 -8.84 27.70
C GLN A 52 -8.62 -9.60 26.55
N TYR A 53 -7.83 -10.00 25.56
CA TYR A 53 -8.27 -10.79 24.41
C TYR A 53 -7.22 -11.84 24.06
N GLU A 54 -7.64 -13.07 23.79
CA GLU A 54 -6.74 -14.17 23.41
C GLU A 54 -6.73 -14.33 21.88
N LEU A 55 -5.54 -14.25 21.29
CA LEU A 55 -5.29 -14.47 19.87
C LEU A 55 -4.87 -15.92 19.60
N SER A 56 -4.98 -16.37 18.35
CA SER A 56 -4.38 -17.63 17.87
C SER A 56 -2.86 -17.58 17.79
N SER A 57 -2.29 -16.40 17.57
CA SER A 57 -0.84 -16.19 17.53
C SER A 57 -0.41 -14.81 18.03
N PRO A 58 0.84 -14.63 18.50
CA PRO A 58 1.28 -13.36 19.08
C PRO A 58 1.12 -12.17 18.13
N ALA A 59 0.62 -11.04 18.65
CA ALA A 59 0.59 -9.78 17.92
C ALA A 59 1.96 -9.08 17.97
N THR A 60 2.59 -8.96 16.81
CA THR A 60 3.91 -8.32 16.63
C THR A 60 3.82 -6.80 16.48
N SER A 61 2.65 -6.30 16.08
CA SER A 61 2.38 -4.87 15.97
C SER A 61 0.93 -4.59 16.36
N LEU A 62 0.72 -3.50 17.09
CA LEU A 62 -0.60 -3.02 17.49
C LEU A 62 -0.78 -1.59 16.98
N ARG A 63 -1.99 -1.27 16.52
CA ARG A 63 -2.44 0.10 16.25
C ARG A 63 -3.88 0.25 16.72
N VAL A 64 -4.30 1.49 16.98
CA VAL A 64 -5.72 1.81 17.17
C VAL A 64 -6.16 2.69 16.01
N VAL A 65 -7.17 2.24 15.29
CA VAL A 65 -7.80 2.94 14.17
C VAL A 65 -9.31 2.83 14.36
N ASN A 66 -10.02 3.95 14.18
CA ASN A 66 -11.48 4.02 14.36
C ASN A 66 -11.98 3.42 15.68
N GLY A 67 -11.25 3.63 16.78
CA GLY A 67 -11.59 3.10 18.11
C GLY A 67 -11.48 1.58 18.26
N LYS A 68 -10.89 0.87 17.28
CA LYS A 68 -10.64 -0.58 17.32
C LYS A 68 -9.15 -0.88 17.28
N ILE A 69 -8.75 -2.02 17.85
CA ILE A 69 -7.36 -2.49 17.82
C ILE A 69 -7.12 -3.23 16.52
N LEU A 70 -6.12 -2.81 15.76
CA LEU A 70 -5.53 -3.58 14.68
C LEU A 70 -4.38 -4.37 15.28
N ALA A 71 -4.47 -5.68 15.24
CA ALA A 71 -3.46 -6.60 15.72
C ALA A 71 -2.84 -7.34 14.52
N LEU A 72 -1.57 -7.06 14.26
CA LEU A 72 -0.80 -7.79 13.26
C LEU A 72 -0.17 -9.01 13.93
N THR A 73 -0.66 -10.20 13.58
CA THR A 73 -0.26 -11.45 14.21
C THR A 73 0.86 -12.15 13.42
N THR A 74 1.59 -13.06 14.08
CA THR A 74 2.69 -13.78 13.42
C THR A 74 2.26 -14.78 12.35
N LYS A 75 1.01 -15.27 12.40
CA LYS A 75 0.51 -16.35 11.53
C LYS A 75 -0.77 -15.98 10.79
N ASP A 76 -1.65 -15.22 11.41
CA ASP A 76 -3.03 -15.05 10.97
C ASP A 76 -3.25 -13.66 10.31
N SER A 77 -2.16 -13.01 9.89
CA SER A 77 -2.15 -11.68 9.29
C SER A 77 -2.73 -10.58 10.20
N LEU A 78 -3.88 -9.99 9.85
CA LEU A 78 -4.48 -8.85 10.52
C LEU A 78 -5.81 -9.26 11.18
N GLU A 79 -5.90 -9.02 12.48
CA GLU A 79 -7.13 -9.14 13.24
C GLU A 79 -7.56 -7.78 13.78
N ILE A 80 -8.84 -7.44 13.64
CA ILE A 80 -9.41 -6.19 14.11
C ILE A 80 -10.33 -6.47 15.27
N ILE A 81 -9.96 -5.99 16.45
CA ILE A 81 -10.60 -6.29 17.72
C ILE A 81 -11.32 -5.05 18.22
N ASP A 82 -12.61 -5.19 18.45
CA ASP A 82 -13.41 -4.22 19.17
C ASP A 82 -13.22 -4.42 20.67
N PHE A 83 -12.75 -3.39 21.34
CA PHE A 83 -12.56 -3.41 22.80
C PHE A 83 -13.60 -2.56 23.54
N GLY A 84 -14.58 -1.99 22.84
CA GLY A 84 -15.71 -1.23 23.38
C GLY A 84 -15.30 0.06 24.11
N THR A 85 -15.91 1.19 23.75
CA THR A 85 -15.66 2.49 24.41
C THR A 85 -16.16 2.54 25.85
N ASP A 86 -17.13 1.70 26.22
CA ASP A 86 -17.65 1.65 27.58
C ASP A 86 -16.76 0.81 28.51
N GLN A 87 -16.37 1.45 29.61
CA GLN A 87 -15.55 0.87 30.68
C GLN A 87 -16.29 -0.21 31.49
N THR A 88 -17.60 -0.40 31.27
CA THR A 88 -18.47 -1.07 32.26
C THR A 88 -18.94 -2.48 31.90
N SER A 89 -18.89 -2.99 30.66
CA SER A 89 -19.45 -4.35 30.42
C SER A 89 -19.04 -5.15 29.17
N GLY A 90 -18.16 -4.66 28.29
CA GLY A 90 -17.80 -5.42 27.07
C GLY A 90 -16.51 -6.23 27.23
N GLN A 91 -16.56 -7.56 27.03
CA GLN A 91 -15.37 -8.33 26.63
C GLN A 91 -14.87 -7.82 25.27
N MET A 92 -13.56 -7.88 25.03
CA MET A 92 -13.02 -7.63 23.69
C MET A 92 -13.54 -8.69 22.72
N GLN A 93 -13.88 -8.30 21.50
CA GLN A 93 -14.43 -9.20 20.48
C GLN A 93 -13.76 -8.96 19.12
N LEU A 94 -13.57 -10.03 18.36
CA LEU A 94 -13.13 -9.94 16.97
C LEU A 94 -14.24 -9.27 16.15
N SER A 95 -13.88 -8.19 15.45
CA SER A 95 -14.78 -7.42 14.58
C SER A 95 -14.59 -7.81 13.12
N HIS A 96 -13.33 -7.94 12.68
CA HIS A 96 -12.97 -8.28 11.30
C HIS A 96 -11.66 -9.08 11.31
N SER A 97 -11.47 -9.91 10.29
CA SER A 97 -10.22 -10.62 10.05
C SER A 97 -9.79 -10.50 8.60
N ASP A 98 -8.50 -10.64 8.34
CA ASP A 98 -7.98 -10.84 7.00
C ASP A 98 -8.43 -12.23 6.50
N PRO A 99 -9.09 -12.35 5.33
CA PRO A 99 -9.52 -13.64 4.80
C PRO A 99 -8.35 -14.56 4.42
N VAL A 100 -7.13 -14.03 4.32
CA VAL A 100 -5.93 -14.80 3.93
C VAL A 100 -4.91 -14.77 5.07
N SER A 101 -4.44 -15.97 5.45
CA SER A 101 -3.36 -16.13 6.44
C SER A 101 -2.01 -15.75 5.81
N ARG A 102 -1.51 -14.57 6.18
CA ARG A 102 -0.21 -14.02 5.77
C ARG A 102 0.71 -13.90 6.96
N ARG A 103 2.00 -14.18 6.75
CA ARG A 103 3.06 -13.95 7.76
C ARG A 103 3.54 -12.51 7.69
N ALA A 104 2.65 -11.60 8.08
CA ALA A 104 2.86 -10.17 7.92
C ALA A 104 3.97 -9.62 8.84
N LEU A 105 4.76 -8.68 8.31
CA LEU A 105 5.89 -8.03 8.98
C LEU A 105 5.55 -6.63 9.51
N HIS A 106 4.73 -5.89 8.77
CA HIS A 106 4.32 -4.55 9.14
C HIS A 106 3.01 -4.17 8.47
N MET A 107 2.33 -3.18 9.07
CA MET A 107 1.10 -2.59 8.54
C MET A 107 1.11 -1.07 8.62
N MET A 108 0.42 -0.44 7.68
CA MET A 108 0.21 1.01 7.60
C MET A 108 -1.16 1.31 7.02
N GLU A 109 -1.85 2.31 7.57
CA GLU A 109 -3.04 2.87 6.95
C GLU A 109 -2.61 3.82 5.82
N ILE A 110 -3.23 3.62 4.67
CA ILE A 110 -3.01 4.38 3.43
C ILE A 110 -4.36 4.81 2.87
N ALA A 111 -4.34 5.74 1.91
CA ALA A 111 -5.53 6.41 1.42
C ALA A 111 -6.34 7.04 2.59
N GLY A 112 -7.56 7.49 2.31
CA GLY A 112 -8.44 8.13 3.30
C GLY A 112 -8.83 9.55 2.91
N ASP A 113 -9.98 9.98 3.42
CA ASP A 113 -10.51 11.32 3.19
C ASP A 113 -9.88 12.35 4.15
N VAL A 114 -9.84 13.62 3.74
CA VAL A 114 -9.40 14.78 4.54
C VAL A 114 -10.28 14.94 5.79
N GLU A 115 -11.55 14.56 5.70
CA GLU A 115 -12.45 14.50 6.86
C GLU A 115 -12.08 13.38 7.86
N GLY A 116 -11.10 12.55 7.52
CA GLY A 116 -10.63 11.45 8.36
C GLY A 116 -11.65 10.34 8.50
N THR A 117 -12.58 10.20 7.54
CA THR A 117 -13.53 9.10 7.55
C THR A 117 -12.77 7.80 7.28
N PRO A 118 -12.74 6.84 8.21
CA PRO A 118 -11.94 5.63 8.09
C PRO A 118 -12.45 4.69 6.98
N GLU A 119 -13.62 5.00 6.40
CA GLU A 119 -14.33 4.19 5.41
C GLU A 119 -13.63 4.08 4.06
N SER A 120 -12.84 5.09 3.71
CA SER A 120 -12.02 5.11 2.49
C SER A 120 -10.58 4.69 2.71
N SER A 121 -10.19 4.41 3.96
CA SER A 121 -8.84 3.97 4.29
C SER A 121 -8.60 2.51 3.88
N VAL A 122 -7.38 2.23 3.46
CA VAL A 122 -6.90 0.90 3.12
C VAL A 122 -5.74 0.57 4.06
N VAL A 123 -5.67 -0.66 4.56
CA VAL A 123 -4.54 -1.13 5.35
C VAL A 123 -3.57 -1.84 4.43
N LEU A 124 -2.40 -1.24 4.24
CA LEU A 124 -1.28 -1.82 3.52
C LEU A 124 -0.53 -2.79 4.43
N LEU A 125 -0.38 -4.03 3.97
CA LEU A 125 0.37 -5.09 4.62
C LEU A 125 1.58 -5.48 3.79
N CYS A 126 2.63 -5.93 4.45
CA CYS A 126 3.75 -6.63 3.82
C CYS A 126 4.05 -7.91 4.58
N ASP A 127 4.56 -8.92 3.89
CA ASP A 127 4.90 -10.22 4.48
C ASP A 127 6.37 -10.62 4.25
N ILE A 128 6.75 -11.75 4.84
CA ILE A 128 8.10 -12.32 4.74
C ILE A 128 8.43 -12.97 3.39
N TYR A 129 7.42 -13.18 2.54
CA TYR A 129 7.54 -13.83 1.23
C TYR A 129 7.61 -12.81 0.10
N CYS A 130 7.92 -11.55 0.43
CA CYS A 130 7.95 -10.42 -0.50
C CYS A 130 6.58 -9.97 -1.02
N GLY A 131 5.49 -10.47 -0.43
CA GLY A 131 4.15 -10.04 -0.77
C GLY A 131 3.77 -8.71 -0.10
N ILE A 132 2.96 -7.94 -0.81
CA ILE A 132 2.21 -6.79 -0.32
C ILE A 132 0.73 -7.02 -0.61
N ALA A 133 -0.14 -6.61 0.31
CA ALA A 133 -1.58 -6.61 0.11
C ALA A 133 -2.22 -5.32 0.61
N GLY A 134 -3.18 -4.80 -0.14
CA GLY A 134 -4.06 -3.72 0.30
C GLY A 134 -5.39 -4.27 0.78
N LEU A 135 -5.71 -4.06 2.06
CA LEU A 135 -6.97 -4.52 2.65
C LEU A 135 -7.94 -3.37 2.91
N TRP A 136 -9.16 -3.50 2.43
CA TRP A 136 -10.26 -2.64 2.85
C TRP A 136 -11.00 -3.23 4.05
N VAL A 137 -11.26 -2.39 5.05
CA VAL A 137 -11.97 -2.80 6.26
C VAL A 137 -13.43 -2.32 6.18
N PRO A 138 -14.43 -3.23 6.23
CA PRO A 138 -15.84 -2.86 6.18
C PRO A 138 -16.33 -2.34 7.53
N TRP A 139 -15.88 -1.17 7.98
CA TRP A 139 -16.14 -0.63 9.33
C TRP A 139 -17.62 -0.59 9.73
N ARG A 140 -18.54 -0.43 8.76
CA ARG A 140 -20.00 -0.38 8.99
C ARG A 140 -20.66 -1.76 9.09
N GLN A 141 -19.97 -2.83 8.70
CA GLN A 141 -20.51 -4.19 8.63
C GLN A 141 -19.74 -5.09 9.60
N PRO A 142 -20.11 -5.11 10.90
CA PRO A 142 -19.41 -5.94 11.88
C PRO A 142 -19.47 -7.41 11.49
N ASN A 143 -18.45 -8.19 11.86
CA ASN A 143 -18.31 -9.62 11.58
C ASN A 143 -18.20 -9.96 10.08
N ARG A 144 -17.87 -8.99 9.24
CA ARG A 144 -17.47 -9.24 7.85
C ARG A 144 -15.95 -9.19 7.75
N ASP A 145 -15.36 -10.16 7.08
CA ASP A 145 -13.92 -10.16 6.83
C ASP A 145 -13.49 -8.97 5.96
N CYS A 146 -12.22 -8.62 6.06
CA CYS A 146 -11.62 -7.59 5.23
C CYS A 146 -11.66 -8.01 3.75
N GLU A 147 -11.68 -7.04 2.86
CA GLU A 147 -11.64 -7.28 1.42
C GLU A 147 -10.24 -7.01 0.89
N VAL A 148 -9.66 -7.97 0.18
CA VAL A 148 -8.38 -7.78 -0.50
C VAL A 148 -8.64 -6.97 -1.77
N LEU A 149 -8.09 -5.77 -1.85
CA LEU A 149 -8.24 -4.89 -3.02
C LEU A 149 -7.18 -5.16 -4.09
N PHE A 150 -5.95 -5.40 -3.65
CA PHE A 150 -4.82 -5.69 -4.52
C PHE A 150 -3.76 -6.50 -3.78
N GLU A 151 -3.00 -7.28 -4.55
CA GLU A 151 -1.77 -7.95 -4.14
C GLU A 151 -0.62 -7.53 -5.07
N ALA A 152 0.61 -7.72 -4.57
CA ALA A 152 1.82 -7.37 -5.28
C ALA A 152 3.00 -8.21 -4.77
N ASP A 153 3.74 -8.82 -5.68
CA ASP A 153 5.03 -9.44 -5.39
C ASP A 153 6.19 -8.46 -5.63
N LEU A 154 7.03 -8.28 -4.60
CA LEU A 154 8.20 -7.43 -4.65
C LEU A 154 9.50 -8.20 -4.83
N PRO A 155 10.57 -7.55 -5.32
CA PRO A 155 11.90 -8.15 -5.37
C PRO A 155 12.48 -8.50 -3.99
N ALA A 156 12.09 -7.76 -2.95
CA ALA A 156 12.56 -7.95 -1.59
C ALA A 156 11.47 -7.63 -0.57
N SER A 157 11.44 -8.37 0.55
CA SER A 157 10.43 -8.20 1.59
C SER A 157 10.59 -6.85 2.30
N ILE A 158 9.49 -6.13 2.45
CA ILE A 158 9.46 -4.88 3.23
C ILE A 158 9.45 -5.20 4.71
N ARG A 159 10.44 -4.67 5.44
CA ARG A 159 10.53 -4.79 6.89
C ARG A 159 9.62 -3.80 7.60
N LYS A 160 9.46 -2.60 7.03
CA LYS A 160 8.71 -1.50 7.63
C LYS A 160 8.28 -0.45 6.62
N PHE A 161 7.01 -0.07 6.69
CA PHE A 161 6.48 1.10 5.98
C PHE A 161 6.66 2.39 6.80
N ARG A 162 6.91 3.49 6.09
CA ARG A 162 7.07 4.83 6.64
C ARG A 162 6.41 5.84 5.71
N ARG A 163 5.69 6.78 6.31
CA ARG A 163 5.23 7.98 5.63
C ARG A 163 6.30 9.06 5.76
N GLY A 164 6.52 9.81 4.69
CA GLY A 164 7.50 10.90 4.66
C GLY A 164 7.03 12.02 3.76
N ARG A 165 7.40 13.25 4.13
CA ARG A 165 7.30 14.41 3.23
C ARG A 165 8.73 14.74 2.83
N THR A 166 9.26 14.02 1.85
CA THR A 166 10.69 14.11 1.52
C THR A 166 10.94 15.01 0.32
N ALA A 167 9.97 15.19 -0.57
CA ALA A 167 10.05 16.23 -1.59
C ALA A 167 10.20 17.64 -0.97
N PRO A 168 11.02 18.54 -1.54
CA PRO A 168 11.10 19.92 -1.10
C PRO A 168 9.75 20.64 -1.20
N GLY A 169 9.46 21.57 -0.29
CA GLY A 169 8.14 22.23 -0.22
C GLY A 169 7.70 22.94 -1.52
N TRP A 170 8.65 23.46 -2.32
CA TRP A 170 8.33 24.04 -3.64
C TRP A 170 7.86 23.00 -4.65
N LEU A 171 8.41 21.78 -4.60
CA LEU A 171 8.03 20.68 -5.48
C LEU A 171 6.70 20.06 -5.03
N GLN A 172 6.48 19.95 -3.71
CA GLN A 172 5.20 19.52 -3.15
C GLN A 172 4.04 20.45 -3.54
N ALA A 173 4.26 21.76 -3.56
CA ALA A 173 3.24 22.72 -3.98
C ALA A 173 2.86 22.61 -5.48
N GLN A 174 3.78 22.10 -6.30
CA GLN A 174 3.59 21.91 -7.74
C GLN A 174 3.01 20.53 -8.08
N ARG A 175 3.32 19.49 -7.29
CA ARG A 175 2.77 18.13 -7.42
C ARG A 175 1.34 18.04 -6.89
N ARG A 176 0.41 18.67 -7.61
CA ARG A 176 -1.01 18.35 -7.45
C ARG A 176 -1.28 16.97 -8.05
N PRO A 177 -2.13 16.14 -7.43
CA PRO A 177 -2.57 14.88 -8.02
C PRO A 177 -3.08 15.11 -9.45
N GLN A 178 -2.43 14.47 -10.41
CA GLN A 178 -2.71 14.51 -11.85
C GLN A 178 -2.56 13.09 -12.40
N PHE A 179 -3.12 12.85 -13.59
CA PHE A 179 -3.02 11.58 -14.30
C PHE A 179 -3.47 10.42 -13.41
N GLY A 180 -4.63 10.55 -12.76
CA GLY A 180 -5.20 9.51 -11.89
C GLY A 180 -4.34 9.06 -10.69
N LEU A 181 -3.35 9.84 -10.24
CA LEU A 181 -2.66 9.59 -8.97
C LEU A 181 -3.66 9.73 -7.80
N ILE A 182 -3.77 8.68 -6.99
CA ILE A 182 -4.54 8.73 -5.74
C ILE A 182 -3.59 9.20 -4.62
N PRO A 183 -3.96 10.25 -3.85
CA PRO A 183 -3.20 10.65 -2.68
C PRO A 183 -2.97 9.46 -1.74
N SER A 184 -1.70 9.11 -1.55
CA SER A 184 -1.33 7.88 -0.84
C SER A 184 -1.64 7.95 0.66
N THR A 185 -1.78 9.16 1.20
CA THR A 185 -2.15 9.44 2.59
C THR A 185 -3.02 10.69 2.65
N ILE A 186 -3.78 10.84 3.74
CA ILE A 186 -4.66 11.99 4.01
C ILE A 186 -3.92 13.33 3.91
N ASP A 187 -2.64 13.35 4.27
CA ASP A 187 -1.81 14.54 4.30
C ASP A 187 -0.89 14.69 3.08
N GLY A 188 -1.11 13.88 2.04
CA GLY A 188 -0.33 13.88 0.80
C GLY A 188 1.13 13.44 0.97
N ALA A 189 1.47 12.82 2.11
CA ALA A 189 2.79 12.25 2.34
C ALA A 189 3.02 11.00 1.47
N GLU A 190 4.27 10.85 1.05
CA GLU A 190 4.77 9.72 0.27
C GLU A 190 4.92 8.47 1.16
N ILE A 191 4.78 7.29 0.56
CA ILE A 191 4.93 6.01 1.26
C ILE A 191 6.26 5.37 0.85
N PHE A 192 7.06 5.04 1.86
CA PHE A 192 8.31 4.34 1.72
C PHE A 192 8.28 2.98 2.41
N GLY A 193 8.79 1.96 1.75
CA GLY A 193 9.09 0.65 2.33
C GLY A 193 10.59 0.47 2.45
N MET A 194 11.05 0.16 3.65
CA MET A 194 12.44 -0.25 3.88
C MET A 194 12.51 -1.77 3.78
N GLY A 195 13.25 -2.28 2.80
CA GLY A 195 13.49 -3.70 2.57
C GLY A 195 14.37 -4.32 3.65
N ILE A 196 14.27 -5.64 3.81
CA ILE A 196 15.16 -6.42 4.69
C ILE A 196 16.62 -6.41 4.22
N ASP A 197 16.85 -6.14 2.95
CA ASP A 197 18.15 -6.02 2.27
C ASP A 197 18.73 -4.59 2.36
N GLY A 198 18.02 -3.65 2.98
CA GLY A 198 18.40 -2.24 3.06
C GLY A 198 17.97 -1.41 1.85
N SER A 199 17.26 -1.99 0.88
CA SER A 199 16.63 -1.23 -0.21
C SER A 199 15.57 -0.28 0.35
N LEU A 200 15.37 0.84 -0.34
CA LEU A 200 14.30 1.78 -0.06
C LEU A 200 13.41 1.88 -1.29
N GLN A 201 12.14 1.56 -1.14
CA GLN A 201 11.16 1.51 -2.22
C GLN A 201 10.08 2.57 -1.97
N HIS A 202 9.68 3.28 -3.01
CA HIS A 202 8.59 4.25 -2.98
C HIS A 202 7.32 3.62 -3.55
N PHE A 203 6.18 3.86 -2.90
CA PHE A 203 4.87 3.35 -3.30
C PHE A 203 3.93 4.51 -3.60
N ALA A 204 3.25 4.42 -4.75
CA ALA A 204 2.18 5.32 -5.16
C ALA A 204 0.90 4.53 -5.41
N LEU A 205 -0.24 5.14 -5.09
CA LEU A 205 -1.56 4.59 -5.40
C LEU A 205 -2.06 5.13 -6.73
N LEU A 206 -2.54 4.24 -7.58
CA LEU A 206 -3.04 4.54 -8.92
C LEU A 206 -4.54 4.28 -8.98
N ASN A 207 -5.26 5.09 -9.75
CA ASN A 207 -6.61 4.72 -10.18
C ASN A 207 -6.56 3.61 -11.23
N MET A 208 -7.73 3.09 -11.60
CA MET A 208 -7.82 1.97 -12.54
C MET A 208 -7.38 2.34 -13.96
N GLU A 209 -7.67 3.55 -14.43
CA GLU A 209 -7.34 4.00 -15.79
C GLU A 209 -5.83 4.02 -15.99
N VAL A 210 -5.10 4.65 -15.08
CA VAL A 210 -3.64 4.80 -15.18
C VAL A 210 -2.94 3.50 -14.84
N TRP A 211 -3.48 2.70 -13.93
CA TRP A 211 -3.00 1.35 -13.71
C TRP A 211 -3.03 0.53 -15.02
N ARG A 212 -4.14 0.59 -15.78
CA ARG A 212 -4.23 -0.11 -17.08
C ARG A 212 -3.18 0.41 -18.05
N LEU A 213 -3.06 1.72 -18.22
CA LEU A 213 -2.04 2.30 -19.11
C LEU A 213 -0.63 1.82 -18.75
N LEU A 214 -0.23 2.00 -17.49
CA LEU A 214 1.14 1.68 -17.07
C LEU A 214 1.41 0.17 -17.09
N ARG A 215 0.42 -0.65 -16.72
CA ARG A 215 0.53 -2.11 -16.80
C ARG A 215 0.60 -2.59 -18.24
N PHE A 216 -0.12 -1.98 -19.16
CA PHE A 216 -0.06 -2.27 -20.59
C PHE A 216 1.35 -2.00 -21.15
N ILE A 217 1.92 -0.83 -20.84
CA ILE A 217 3.30 -0.49 -21.22
C ILE A 217 4.30 -1.51 -20.66
N GLN A 218 4.16 -1.87 -19.38
CA GLN A 218 4.98 -2.89 -18.75
C GLN A 218 4.85 -4.26 -19.45
N ASN A 219 3.63 -4.71 -19.75
CA ASN A 219 3.39 -6.01 -20.39
C ASN A 219 4.10 -6.08 -21.75
N ILE A 220 3.97 -5.05 -22.58
CA ILE A 220 4.67 -4.97 -23.87
C ILE A 220 6.19 -4.95 -23.68
N ALA A 221 6.68 -4.23 -22.67
CA ALA A 221 8.11 -4.17 -22.39
C ALA A 221 8.68 -5.51 -21.93
N CYS A 222 7.92 -6.32 -21.18
CA CYS A 222 8.34 -7.65 -20.73
C CYS A 222 8.57 -8.63 -21.90
N GLU A 223 7.78 -8.53 -22.98
CA GLU A 223 7.98 -9.30 -24.20
C GLU A 223 9.09 -8.73 -25.10
N SER A 224 9.40 -7.45 -24.94
CA SER A 224 10.41 -6.81 -25.77
C SER A 224 11.81 -7.33 -25.44
N PRO A 225 12.60 -7.74 -26.46
CA PRO A 225 13.99 -8.14 -26.26
C PRO A 225 14.89 -7.00 -25.77
N LEU A 226 14.40 -5.75 -25.78
CA LEU A 226 15.11 -4.57 -25.26
C LEU A 226 15.17 -4.50 -23.74
N PHE A 227 14.25 -5.18 -23.05
CA PHE A 227 14.08 -5.10 -21.60
C PHE A 227 14.00 -6.47 -20.93
N SER A 228 13.61 -7.52 -21.67
CA SER A 228 13.65 -8.89 -21.17
C SER A 228 15.10 -9.36 -20.97
N LEU A 229 15.42 -9.78 -19.74
CA LEU A 229 16.71 -10.40 -19.40
C LEU A 229 16.77 -11.88 -19.84
N TYR A 230 15.61 -12.50 -20.05
CA TYR A 230 15.49 -13.91 -20.42
C TYR A 230 14.72 -13.98 -21.74
N GLN A 231 15.44 -14.19 -22.84
CA GLN A 231 14.83 -14.56 -24.12
C GLN A 231 14.06 -15.88 -23.91
N HIS A 232 12.77 -15.78 -23.61
CA HIS A 232 11.89 -16.93 -23.70
C HIS A 232 11.75 -17.21 -25.19
N ASN A 233 12.51 -18.19 -25.69
CA ASN A 233 12.24 -18.85 -26.96
C ASN A 233 10.96 -19.70 -26.80
N THR A 234 9.84 -19.06 -26.47
CA THR A 234 8.52 -19.65 -26.67
C THR A 234 8.15 -19.39 -28.11
N GLY A 235 8.26 -20.42 -28.95
CA GLY A 235 7.94 -20.32 -30.36
C GLY A 235 6.51 -19.85 -30.59
N ALA A 236 6.34 -19.06 -31.65
CA ALA A 236 5.08 -18.54 -32.21
C ALA A 236 4.35 -17.50 -31.32
N ASP A 237 4.51 -16.25 -31.74
CA ASP A 237 4.17 -14.97 -31.13
C ASP A 237 2.67 -14.59 -31.30
N ASP A 238 1.75 -15.56 -31.30
CA ASP A 238 0.32 -15.35 -31.65
C ASP A 238 -0.65 -15.31 -30.45
N ASP A 239 -0.24 -15.75 -29.24
CA ASP A 239 -1.13 -15.83 -28.06
C ASP A 239 -0.85 -14.77 -26.96
N PHE A 240 0.15 -13.89 -27.16
CA PHE A 240 0.44 -12.84 -26.18
C PHE A 240 -0.57 -11.70 -26.27
N ASP A 241 -1.36 -11.53 -25.21
CA ASP A 241 -2.25 -10.39 -25.04
C ASP A 241 -1.66 -9.41 -24.01
N PRO A 242 -1.23 -8.19 -24.42
CA PRO A 242 -0.73 -7.18 -23.50
C PRO A 242 -1.81 -6.56 -22.61
N GLU A 243 -3.09 -6.86 -22.84
CA GLU A 243 -4.20 -6.24 -22.11
C GLU A 243 -4.10 -6.47 -20.60
N PRO A 244 -4.12 -5.40 -19.78
CA PRO A 244 -4.14 -5.51 -18.33
C PRO A 244 -5.44 -6.15 -17.86
N ARG A 245 -5.35 -7.31 -17.23
CA ARG A 245 -6.49 -8.03 -16.66
C ARG A 245 -6.35 -8.06 -15.15
N VAL A 246 -7.42 -7.71 -14.44
CA VAL A 246 -7.52 -7.99 -13.01
C VAL A 246 -7.74 -9.50 -12.88
N THR A 247 -6.65 -10.19 -12.61
CA THR A 247 -6.61 -11.65 -12.43
C THR A 247 -7.12 -12.01 -11.03
N ARG A 248 -7.41 -13.30 -10.80
CA ARG A 248 -7.97 -13.77 -9.52
C ARG A 248 -7.01 -13.62 -8.34
N ASP A 249 -5.72 -13.53 -8.62
CA ASP A 249 -4.63 -13.25 -7.68
C ASP A 249 -4.50 -11.76 -7.34
N LEU A 250 -5.27 -10.88 -8.01
CA LEU A 250 -5.25 -9.44 -7.75
C LEU A 250 -3.85 -8.81 -7.86
N GLU A 251 -2.95 -9.39 -8.66
CA GLU A 251 -1.58 -8.89 -8.87
C GLU A 251 -1.62 -7.59 -9.69
N MET A 252 -1.66 -6.46 -8.98
CA MET A 252 -1.88 -5.13 -9.57
C MET A 252 -0.64 -4.25 -9.48
N HIS A 253 0.52 -4.79 -9.15
CA HIS A 253 1.76 -4.03 -9.10
C HIS A 253 2.21 -3.53 -10.49
N VAL A 254 2.75 -2.32 -10.52
CA VAL A 254 3.45 -1.77 -11.68
C VAL A 254 4.89 -1.49 -11.28
N ASN A 255 5.84 -2.08 -12.01
CA ASN A 255 7.26 -1.99 -11.74
C ASN A 255 7.83 -0.65 -12.25
N GLY A 256 8.00 0.30 -11.33
CA GLY A 256 8.58 1.61 -11.61
C GLY A 256 10.01 1.56 -12.18
N ASP A 257 10.85 0.59 -11.80
CA ASP A 257 12.22 0.47 -12.31
C ASP A 257 12.25 0.03 -13.78
N LEU A 258 11.27 -0.79 -14.21
CA LEU A 258 11.09 -1.11 -15.63
C LEU A 258 10.64 0.13 -16.41
N LEU A 259 9.62 0.84 -15.91
CA LEU A 259 9.14 2.07 -16.53
C LEU A 259 10.22 3.16 -16.63
N GLN A 260 11.06 3.29 -15.61
CA GLN A 260 12.21 4.20 -15.61
C GLN A 260 13.19 3.88 -16.74
N ARG A 261 13.44 2.59 -17.00
CA ARG A 261 14.31 2.16 -18.11
C ARG A 261 13.66 2.44 -19.47
N ILE A 262 12.34 2.36 -19.58
CA ILE A 262 11.59 2.69 -20.81
C ILE A 262 11.68 4.19 -21.09
N SER A 263 11.39 5.04 -20.09
CA SER A 263 11.51 6.50 -20.21
C SER A 263 12.95 6.91 -20.57
N ALA A 264 13.96 6.41 -19.85
CA ALA A 264 15.36 6.76 -20.08
C ALA A 264 15.88 6.39 -21.47
N LYS A 265 15.37 5.30 -22.09
CA LYS A 265 15.75 4.88 -23.44
C LYS A 265 14.91 5.53 -24.55
N ARG A 266 13.87 6.30 -24.19
CA ARG A 266 12.80 6.72 -25.11
C ARG A 266 12.33 5.57 -26.00
N ALA A 267 11.84 4.52 -25.34
CA ALA A 267 11.50 3.26 -26.02
C ALA A 267 10.00 3.11 -26.33
N LEU A 268 9.12 4.04 -25.94
CA LEU A 268 7.67 3.91 -26.21
C LEU A 268 7.38 3.77 -27.72
N GLU A 269 8.07 4.53 -28.56
CA GLU A 269 7.95 4.50 -30.02
C GLU A 269 8.28 3.11 -30.58
N GLN A 270 9.29 2.46 -30.00
CA GLN A 270 9.73 1.11 -30.40
C GLN A 270 8.78 0.03 -29.88
N LEU A 271 8.29 0.17 -28.65
CA LEU A 271 7.34 -0.76 -28.02
C LEU A 271 5.96 -0.71 -28.69
N LEU A 272 5.53 0.46 -29.13
CA LEU A 272 4.24 0.72 -29.77
C LEU A 272 4.30 0.65 -31.31
N ASN A 273 5.29 -0.04 -31.87
CA ASN A 273 5.46 -0.16 -33.32
C ASN A 273 4.34 -0.99 -34.00
N LYS A 274 3.70 -1.91 -33.27
CA LYS A 274 2.55 -2.68 -33.78
C LYS A 274 1.30 -1.77 -33.85
N PRO A 275 0.55 -1.72 -34.96
CA PRO A 275 -0.66 -0.90 -35.09
C PRO A 275 -1.72 -1.17 -34.00
N SER A 276 -1.89 -2.42 -33.59
CA SER A 276 -2.79 -2.79 -32.50
C SER A 276 -2.36 -2.18 -31.15
N HIS A 277 -1.05 -2.13 -30.87
CA HIS A 277 -0.54 -1.58 -29.63
C HIS A 277 -0.74 -0.07 -29.55
N ILE A 278 -0.47 0.66 -30.64
CA ILE A 278 -0.65 2.12 -30.65
C ILE A 278 -2.12 2.51 -30.57
N SER A 279 -3.03 1.79 -31.25
CA SER A 279 -4.46 2.05 -31.14
C SER A 279 -4.96 1.82 -29.71
N ARG A 280 -4.59 0.71 -29.07
CA ARG A 280 -4.99 0.42 -27.69
C ARG A 280 -4.38 1.41 -26.69
N TYR A 281 -3.14 1.82 -26.92
CA TYR A 281 -2.47 2.82 -26.11
C TYR A 281 -3.19 4.18 -26.13
N ILE A 282 -3.63 4.62 -27.31
CA ILE A 282 -4.41 5.86 -27.48
C ILE A 282 -5.72 5.78 -26.68
N GLU A 283 -6.47 4.68 -26.82
CA GLU A 283 -7.70 4.45 -26.05
C GLU A 283 -7.46 4.55 -24.54
N LEU A 284 -6.38 3.93 -24.05
CA LEU A 284 -6.03 3.93 -22.62
C LEU A 284 -5.63 5.33 -22.12
N ILE A 285 -5.00 6.16 -22.95
CA ILE A 285 -4.70 7.55 -22.58
C ILE A 285 -5.97 8.41 -22.57
N ASP A 286 -6.86 8.22 -23.55
CA ASP A 286 -8.13 8.96 -23.61
C ASP A 286 -9.06 8.65 -22.42
N GLU A 287 -8.91 7.48 -21.80
CA GLU A 287 -9.62 7.12 -20.56
C GLU A 287 -9.13 7.92 -19.33
N ILE A 288 -7.92 8.47 -19.35
CA ILE A 288 -7.30 9.14 -18.18
C ILE A 288 -7.95 10.50 -17.91
N ASP A 289 -8.31 10.72 -16.64
CA ASP A 289 -8.90 11.98 -16.16
C ASP A 289 -10.12 12.42 -17.01
N ASP A 290 -10.91 11.46 -17.49
CA ASP A 290 -12.08 11.66 -18.36
C ASP A 290 -11.74 12.31 -19.72
N GLY A 291 -10.56 12.03 -20.27
CA GLY A 291 -10.11 12.57 -21.57
C GLY A 291 -9.69 14.04 -21.52
N ARG A 292 -9.58 14.63 -20.32
CA ARG A 292 -9.17 16.04 -20.17
C ARG A 292 -7.75 16.30 -20.69
N CYS A 293 -6.88 15.30 -20.65
CA CYS A 293 -5.49 15.42 -21.09
C CYS A 293 -5.33 15.42 -22.62
N THR A 294 -6.33 14.92 -23.36
CA THR A 294 -6.27 14.76 -24.83
C THR A 294 -7.27 15.63 -25.57
N ALA A 295 -8.08 16.43 -24.86
CA ALA A 295 -9.14 17.26 -25.43
C ALA A 295 -8.65 18.29 -26.47
N ASP A 296 -7.40 18.75 -26.34
CA ASP A 296 -6.80 19.77 -27.21
C ASP A 296 -5.96 19.18 -28.37
N PHE A 297 -5.98 17.84 -28.55
CA PHE A 297 -5.21 17.19 -29.59
C PHE A 297 -5.85 17.40 -30.96
N GLU A 298 -5.20 18.23 -31.78
CA GLU A 298 -5.57 18.52 -33.15
C GLU A 298 -4.35 18.34 -34.07
N GLY A 299 -4.56 17.85 -35.30
CA GLY A 299 -3.50 17.71 -36.30
C GLY A 299 -3.71 16.57 -37.28
N GLU A 300 -2.73 16.38 -38.17
CA GLU A 300 -2.69 15.19 -39.02
C GLU A 300 -2.43 13.92 -38.19
N PRO A 301 -2.80 12.71 -38.66
CA PRO A 301 -2.63 11.47 -37.89
C PRO A 301 -1.21 11.19 -37.37
N GLY A 302 -0.19 11.70 -38.07
CA GLY A 302 1.21 11.60 -37.64
C GLY A 302 1.55 12.54 -36.47
N GLU A 303 1.05 13.78 -36.50
CA GLU A 303 1.24 14.78 -35.44
C GLU A 303 0.47 14.38 -34.18
N MET A 304 -0.76 13.88 -34.35
CA MET A 304 -1.56 13.36 -33.24
C MET A 304 -0.85 12.19 -32.55
N LYS A 305 -0.26 11.26 -33.32
CA LYS A 305 0.53 10.15 -32.74
C LYS A 305 1.70 10.66 -31.89
N GLU A 306 2.39 11.70 -32.34
CA GLU A 306 3.50 12.31 -31.59
C GLU A 306 3.01 12.95 -30.29
N GLN A 307 1.89 13.68 -30.30
CA GLN A 307 1.25 14.25 -29.11
C GLN A 307 0.90 13.18 -28.06
N TYR A 308 0.34 12.04 -28.47
CA TYR A 308 0.06 10.92 -27.55
C TYR A 308 1.32 10.32 -26.95
N LEU A 309 2.40 10.19 -27.73
CA LEU A 309 3.67 9.67 -27.24
C LEU A 309 4.32 10.64 -26.24
N GLU A 310 4.30 11.94 -26.53
CA GLU A 310 4.79 12.99 -25.63
C GLU A 310 4.02 12.98 -24.31
N LEU A 311 2.68 12.95 -24.34
CA LEU A 311 1.85 12.83 -23.14
C LEU A 311 2.17 11.54 -22.37
N GLY A 312 2.44 10.44 -23.07
CA GLY A 312 2.95 9.22 -22.47
C GLY A 312 4.21 9.40 -21.64
N TYR A 313 5.19 10.10 -22.19
CA TYR A 313 6.42 10.43 -21.50
C TYR A 313 6.18 11.38 -20.32
N ASP A 314 5.30 12.37 -20.47
CA ASP A 314 4.92 13.28 -19.37
C ASP A 314 4.28 12.52 -18.20
N ILE A 315 3.40 11.56 -18.49
CA ILE A 315 2.79 10.68 -17.48
C ILE A 315 3.88 9.86 -16.79
N LEU A 316 4.78 9.22 -17.55
CA LEU A 316 5.89 8.44 -16.97
C LEU A 316 6.77 9.31 -16.09
N ASP A 317 7.19 10.47 -16.58
CA ASP A 317 8.08 11.39 -15.87
C ASP A 317 7.41 11.94 -14.60
N TYR A 318 6.09 12.16 -14.61
CA TYR A 318 5.33 12.56 -13.43
C TYR A 318 5.42 11.51 -12.30
N PHE A 319 5.17 10.23 -12.62
CA PHE A 319 5.20 9.13 -11.64
C PHE A 319 6.62 8.73 -11.21
N LEU A 320 7.59 8.88 -12.11
CA LEU A 320 8.98 8.48 -11.89
C LEU A 320 9.84 9.61 -11.29
N ALA A 321 9.34 10.85 -11.27
CA ALA A 321 10.12 11.97 -10.75
C ALA A 321 10.54 11.74 -9.29
N PRO A 322 11.79 12.07 -8.95
CA PRO A 322 12.42 11.69 -7.69
C PRO A 322 11.69 12.29 -6.49
N VAL A 323 11.58 11.47 -5.44
CA VAL A 323 10.92 11.83 -4.16
C VAL A 323 11.91 12.06 -3.01
N LEU A 324 13.22 11.85 -3.24
CA LEU A 324 14.30 11.93 -2.26
C LEU A 324 15.48 12.76 -2.77
#